data_AF-A0A1I5J3U4-F1
#
_entry.id   AF-A0A1I5J3U4-F1
#
_cell.length_a   1.000
_cell.length_b   1.000
_cell.length_c   1.000
_cell.angle_alpha   90.00
_cell.angle_beta   90.00
_cell.angle_gamma   90.00
#
_symmetry.space_group_name_H-M   'P 1'
#
loop_
_entity.id
_entity.type
_entity.pdbx_description
1 polymer ?
#
loop_
_entity_poly.entity_id
_entity_poly.type
_entity_poly.pdbx_seq_one_letter_code
_entity_poly.pdbx_strand_id
1 'polypeptide(L)' 'METNEKKAFWAPKIEHVLVSRGMSKNELAKALGYKSPSGLYNKLNRDSFTTEELLRIAAVLNCTFEASFVLNDSGERF' A
#
# COMPACT_ATOMS: atom_id res chain seq x y z
N MET A 1 29.04 -7.52 2.30
CA MET A 1 28.47 -6.57 1.31
C MET A 1 26.99 -6.91 1.25
N GLU A 2 26.21 -6.39 2.20
CA GLU A 2 24.77 -6.64 2.24
C GLU A 2 24.15 -6.01 0.99
N THR A 3 23.63 -6.86 0.12
CA THR A 3 22.84 -6.46 -1.04
C THR A 3 21.64 -5.68 -0.53
N ASN A 4 21.67 -4.37 -0.77
CA ASN A 4 20.52 -3.48 -0.66
C ASN A 4 19.47 -3.91 -1.70
N GLU A 5 18.75 -4.99 -1.39
CA GLU A 5 17.56 -5.39 -2.13
C GLU A 5 16.58 -4.23 -2.03
N LYS A 6 16.28 -3.58 -3.15
CA LYS A 6 15.19 -2.61 -3.24
C LYS A 6 13.86 -3.33 -3.00
N LYS A 7 13.53 -3.60 -1.75
CA LYS A 7 12.20 -4.06 -1.35
C LYS A 7 11.24 -2.90 -1.60
N ALA A 8 10.22 -3.12 -2.42
CA ALA A 8 9.21 -2.10 -2.66
C ALA A 8 8.44 -1.88 -1.35
N PHE A 9 8.69 -0.74 -0.69
CA PHE A 9 8.01 -0.41 0.55
C PHE A 9 6.68 0.29 0.26
N TRP A 10 5.57 -0.31 0.69
CA TRP A 10 4.21 0.22 0.45
C TRP A 10 3.78 1.20 1.53
N ALA A 11 4.13 0.93 2.79
CA ALA A 11 3.73 1.76 3.93
C ALA A 11 4.10 3.24 3.77
N PRO A 12 5.33 3.63 3.37
CA PRO A 12 5.65 5.04 3.17
C PRO A 12 4.82 5.70 2.06
N LYS A 13 4.48 4.96 1.00
CA LYS A 13 3.64 5.46 -0.10
C LYS A 13 2.20 5.68 0.37
N ILE A 14 1.65 4.72 1.12
CA ILE A 14 0.31 4.83 1.71
C ILE A 14 0.24 6.06 2.63
N GLU A 15 1.26 6.26 3.47
CA GLU A 15 1.35 7.41 4.37
C GLU A 15 1.42 8.74 3.63
N HIS A 16 2.15 8.79 2.51
CA HIS A 16 2.20 9.98 1.67
C HIS A 16 0.83 10.31 1.05
N VAL A 17 0.12 9.31 0.54
CA VAL A 17 -1.23 9.49 -0.03
C VAL A 17 -2.21 9.93 1.06
N LEU A 18 -2.12 9.38 2.26
CA LEU A 18 -2.93 9.79 3.41
C LEU A 18 -2.80 11.28 3.72
N VAL A 19 -1.56 11.80 3.76
CA VAL A 19 -1.30 13.24 3.97
C VAL A 19 -1.89 14.07 2.83
N SER A 20 -1.71 13.65 1.57
CA SER A 20 -2.28 14.34 0.41
C SER A 20 -3.82 14.37 0.43
N ARG A 21 -4.46 13.33 0.99
CA ARG A 21 -5.90 13.24 1.16
C ARG A 21 -6.42 13.85 2.46
N GLY A 22 -5.54 14.32 3.34
CA GLY A 22 -5.92 14.81 4.68
C GLY A 22 -6.58 13.75 5.56
N MET A 23 -6.30 12.46 5.32
CA MET A 23 -6.89 11.33 6.05
C MET A 23 -5.88 10.75 7.04
N SER A 24 -6.33 10.43 8.25
CA SER A 24 -5.50 9.77 9.27
C SER A 24 -5.44 8.25 9.09
N LYS A 25 -4.42 7.60 9.66
CA LYS A 25 -4.31 6.13 9.70
C LYS A 25 -5.51 5.48 10.41
N ASN A 26 -6.07 6.15 11.41
CA ASN A 26 -7.26 5.67 12.13
C ASN A 26 -8.52 5.71 11.25
N GLU A 27 -8.69 6.76 10.45
CA GLU A 27 -9.81 6.86 9.50
C GLU A 27 -9.68 5.83 8.39
N LEU A 28 -8.46 5.61 7.86
CA LEU A 28 -8.20 4.54 6.91
C LEU A 28 -8.53 3.16 7.49
N ALA A 29 -8.12 2.87 8.74
CA ALA A 29 -8.43 1.62 9.39
C ALA A 29 -9.95 1.41 9.52
N LYS A 30 -10.69 2.45 9.92
CA LYS A 30 -12.17 2.40 10.00
C LYS A 30 -12.80 2.17 8.63
N ALA A 31 -12.36 2.90 7.60
CA ALA A 31 -12.88 2.78 6.24
C ALA A 31 -12.61 1.40 5.62
N LEU A 32 -11.49 0.76 5.97
CA LEU A 32 -11.16 -0.61 5.58
C LEU A 32 -11.88 -1.69 6.42
N GLY A 33 -12.68 -1.30 7.41
CA GLY A 33 -13.45 -2.21 8.27
C GLY A 33 -12.65 -2.88 9.39
N TYR A 34 -11.46 -2.38 9.74
CA TYR A 34 -10.73 -2.90 10.90
C TYR A 34 -11.50 -2.58 12.20
N LYS A 35 -11.63 -3.60 13.06
CA LYS A 35 -12.22 -3.44 14.40
C LYS A 35 -11.40 -2.53 15.32
N SER A 36 -10.10 -2.41 15.05
CA SER A 36 -9.15 -1.56 15.79
C SER A 36 -8.04 -1.08 14.85
N PRO A 37 -7.54 0.16 15.00
CA PRO A 37 -6.40 0.64 14.23
C PRO A 37 -5.15 -0.23 14.37
N SER A 38 -4.95 -0.88 15.52
CA SER A 38 -3.76 -1.70 15.78
C SER A 38 -3.46 -2.75 14.70
N GLY A 39 -4.48 -3.33 14.05
CA GLY A 39 -4.30 -4.26 12.94
C GLY A 39 -3.64 -3.61 11.71
N LEU A 40 -4.08 -2.41 11.35
CA LEU A 40 -3.48 -1.64 10.24
C LEU A 40 -2.07 -1.17 10.60
N TYR A 41 -1.84 -0.68 11.82
CA TYR A 41 -0.52 -0.23 12.27
C TYR A 41 0.51 -1.37 12.23
N ASN A 42 0.12 -2.58 12.64
CA ASN A 42 0.98 -3.76 12.54
C ASN A 42 1.36 -4.09 11.10
N LYS A 43 0.41 -3.95 10.15
CA LYS A 43 0.68 -4.14 8.73
C LYS A 43 1.56 -3.06 8.14
N LEU A 44 1.35 -1.79 8.49
CA LEU A 44 2.22 -0.68 8.09
C LEU A 44 3.65 -0.91 8.58
N ASN A 45 3.84 -1.33 9.82
CA ASN A 45 5.16 -1.57 10.40
C ASN A 45 5.89 -2.78 9.76
N ARG A 46 5.15 -3.85 9.46
CA ARG A 46 5.71 -5.06 8.81
C ARG A 46 5.78 -4.94 7.29
N ASP A 47 5.18 -3.89 6.74
CA ASP A 47 4.93 -3.67 5.33
C ASP A 47 4.37 -4.91 4.60
N SER A 48 3.51 -5.65 5.29
CA SER A 48 3.00 -6.96 4.86
C SER A 48 1.58 -6.83 4.29
N PHE A 49 1.46 -6.09 3.18
CA PHE A 49 0.21 -5.87 2.45
C PHE A 49 0.06 -6.83 1.29
N THR A 50 -1.14 -7.39 1.12
CA THR A 50 -1.50 -8.15 -0.09
C THR A 50 -1.95 -7.19 -1.20
N THR A 51 -1.89 -7.62 -2.46
CA THR A 51 -2.40 -6.84 -3.59
C THR A 51 -3.86 -6.43 -3.39
N GLU A 52 -4.70 -7.31 -2.87
CA GLU A 52 -6.10 -7.01 -2.56
C GLU A 52 -6.26 -5.91 -1.51
N GLU A 53 -5.37 -5.87 -0.52
CA GLU A 53 -5.36 -4.79 0.47
C GLU A 53 -4.91 -3.48 -0.14
N LEU A 54 -3.88 -3.50 -0.99
CA LEU A 54 -3.41 -2.31 -1.70
C LEU A 54 -4.49 -1.73 -2.62
N LEU A 55 -5.23 -2.59 -3.32
CA LEU A 55 -6.38 -2.17 -4.14
C LEU A 55 -7.52 -1.59 -3.30
N ARG A 56 -7.84 -2.19 -2.15
CA ARG A 56 -8.85 -1.65 -1.23
C ARG A 56 -8.44 -0.32 -0.63
N ILE A 57 -7.17 -0.19 -0.23
CA ILE A 57 -6.61 1.07 0.25
C ILE A 57 -6.71 2.13 -0.85
N ALA A 58 -6.38 1.78 -2.09
CA ALA A 58 -6.48 2.70 -3.22
C ALA A 58 -7.92 3.17 -3.46
N ALA A 59 -8.89 2.25 -3.41
CA ALA A 59 -10.30 2.58 -3.51
C ALA A 59 -10.76 3.54 -2.41
N VAL A 60 -10.36 3.30 -1.15
CA VAL A 60 -10.67 4.19 -0.01
C VAL A 60 -10.01 5.56 -0.15
N LEU A 61 -8.75 5.59 -0.59
CA LEU A 61 -7.98 6.82 -0.78
C LEU A 61 -8.30 7.53 -2.10
N ASN A 62 -9.27 7.02 -2.85
CA ASN A 62 -9.67 7.49 -4.17
C ASN A 62 -8.44 7.68 -5.08
N CYS A 63 -7.58 6.67 -5.15
CA CYS A 63 -6.43 6.64 -6.03
C CYS A 63 -6.36 5.30 -6.79
N THR A 64 -5.55 5.26 -7.83
CA THR A 64 -5.29 4.04 -8.59
C THR A 64 -4.01 3.42 -8.07
N PHE A 65 -4.09 2.17 -7.62
CA PHE A 65 -2.92 1.37 -7.35
C PHE A 65 -2.53 0.62 -8.61
N GLU A 66 -1.39 0.96 -9.19
CA GLU A 66 -0.80 0.24 -10.31
C GLU A 66 0.38 -0.59 -9.80
N ALA A 67 0.16 -1.90 -9.64
CA ALA A 67 1.24 -2.87 -9.59
C ALA A 67 1.40 -3.43 -11.00
N SER A 68 2.30 -2.85 -11.77
CA SER A 68 2.76 -3.51 -12.98
C SER A 68 3.81 -4.54 -12.62
N PHE A 69 4.03 -5.47 -13.53
CA PHE A 69 5.32 -5.80 -14.15
C PHE A 69 4.92 -6.77 -15.28
N VAL A 70 4.16 -6.22 -16.21
CA VAL A 70 3.53 -6.87 -17.35
C VAL A 70 4.54 -6.98 -18.42
N LEU A 71 4.77 -8.14 -19.04
CA LEU A 71 4.72 -8.14 -20.50
C LEU A 71 4.90 -9.48 -21.20
N ASN A 72 4.31 -9.59 -22.38
CA ASN A 72 3.80 -10.87 -22.83
C ASN A 72 4.74 -11.61 -23.81
N ASP A 73 5.84 -10.97 -24.24
CA ASP A 73 6.77 -11.50 -25.24
C ASP A 73 7.88 -10.52 -25.65
N SER A 74 7.68 -9.21 -25.62
CA SER A 74 8.79 -8.29 -25.95
C SER A 74 8.57 -6.83 -25.57
N GLY A 75 7.31 -6.38 -25.51
CA GLY A 75 7.10 -5.45 -24.43
C GLY A 75 7.55 -6.21 -23.18
N GLU A 76 8.24 -5.54 -22.25
CA GLU A 76 8.56 -5.83 -20.85
C GLU A 76 7.98 -4.74 -19.95
N ARG A 77 7.36 -5.06 -18.81
CA ARG A 77 7.12 -4.13 -17.72
C ARG A 77 7.64 -4.89 -16.51
N PHE A 78 8.44 -4.14 -15.81
CA PHE A 78 8.86 -4.34 -14.45
C PHE A 78 8.72 -2.98 -13.78
#